data_AF-A0A962ITP6-F1
#
_entry.id   AF-A0A962ITP6-F1
#
_cell.length_a   1.000
_cell.length_b   1.000
_cell.length_c   1.000
_cell.angle_alpha   90.00
_cell.angle_beta   90.00
_cell.angle_gamma   90.00
#
_symmetry.space_group_name_H-M   'P 1'
#
loop_
_entity.id
_entity.type
_entity.pdbx_description
1 polymer ?
#
loop_
_entity_poly.entity_id
_entity_poly.type
_entity_poly.pdbx_seq_one_letter_code
_entity_poly.pdbx_strand_id
1 'polypeptide(L)'
;MKNLLFLLAFLLSPLLSAAEQELPEALKDADPQTLMGVGFGMMNLTEEEKAEFGAIIGKFNKDTGTRIAKELKKKAADAPRRIRKVLKNNFEDLDEATSHLVTADRRNGYLIFKKGLADQFSPPKR
;
A
#
# COMPACT_ATOMS: atom_id res chain seq x y z
N MET A 1 -33.96 9.65 39.91
CA MET A 1 -32.66 9.99 39.29
C MET A 1 -32.09 8.76 38.60
N LYS A 2 -32.62 8.45 37.42
CA LYS A 2 -32.09 7.47 36.46
C LYS A 2 -32.12 8.20 35.12
N ASN A 3 -31.12 7.98 34.27
CA ASN A 3 -30.92 8.55 32.92
C ASN A 3 -29.82 9.61 32.78
N LEU A 4 -28.66 9.41 33.42
CA LEU A 4 -27.46 10.18 33.06
C LEU A 4 -26.19 9.33 33.03
N LEU A 5 -26.29 8.09 32.53
CA LEU A 5 -25.12 7.23 32.31
C LEU A 5 -25.13 6.50 30.96
N PHE A 6 -26.06 6.82 30.06
CA PHE A 6 -26.16 6.17 28.74
C PHE A 6 -25.73 7.06 27.57
N LEU A 7 -25.30 8.30 27.81
CA LEU A 7 -24.95 9.25 26.74
C LEU A 7 -23.43 9.37 26.48
N LEU A 8 -22.57 8.80 27.32
CA LEU A 8 -21.12 8.86 27.11
C LEU A 8 -20.57 7.73 26.22
N ALA A 9 -21.33 6.65 26.01
CA ALA A 9 -20.90 5.53 25.16
C ALA A 9 -21.10 5.80 23.65
N PHE A 10 -21.79 6.88 23.27
CA PHE A 10 -22.10 7.19 21.87
C PHE A 10 -21.17 8.24 21.23
N LEU A 11 -20.38 8.96 22.05
CA LEU A 11 -19.50 10.04 21.57
C LEU A 11 -18.06 9.59 21.25
N LEU A 12 -17.72 8.32 21.53
CA LEU A 12 -16.39 7.75 21.25
C LEU A 12 -16.36 6.85 20.00
N SER A 13 -17.49 6.69 19.32
CA SER A 13 -17.62 5.84 18.14
C SER A 13 -17.03 6.36 16.81
N PRO A 14 -16.61 7.64 16.61
CA PRO A 14 -16.02 8.00 15.32
C PRO A 14 -14.51 7.71 15.25
N LEU A 15 -13.85 7.34 16.36
CA LEU A 15 -12.40 7.11 16.40
C LEU A 15 -11.97 5.67 16.08
N LEU A 16 -12.92 4.74 15.91
CA LEU A 16 -12.66 3.32 15.64
C LEU A 16 -13.05 2.88 14.23
N SER A 17 -13.35 3.81 13.32
CA SER A 17 -13.18 3.54 11.89
C SER A 17 -11.74 3.89 11.53
N ALA A 18 -10.82 2.96 11.81
CA ALA A 18 -9.74 2.72 10.85
C ALA A 18 -10.45 2.36 9.55
N ALA A 19 -10.84 3.40 8.81
CA ALA A 19 -11.61 3.28 7.59
C ALA A 19 -10.81 2.34 6.70
N GLU A 20 -11.40 1.19 6.41
CA GLU A 20 -11.12 0.43 5.22
C GLU A 20 -11.44 1.41 4.09
N GLN A 21 -10.44 2.23 3.74
CA GLN A 21 -10.63 3.36 2.85
C GLN A 21 -10.75 2.76 1.46
N GLU A 22 -12.01 2.57 1.05
CA GLU A 22 -12.34 1.97 -0.22
C GLU A 22 -11.73 2.80 -1.34
N LEU A 23 -11.10 2.10 -2.28
CA LEU A 23 -10.60 2.70 -3.51
C LEU A 23 -11.77 3.40 -4.21
N PRO A 24 -11.60 4.64 -4.71
CA PRO A 24 -12.64 5.34 -5.47
C PRO A 24 -13.21 4.43 -6.56
N GLU A 25 -14.52 4.47 -6.80
CA GLU A 25 -15.18 3.54 -7.73
C GLU A 25 -14.54 3.52 -9.12
N ALA A 26 -14.15 4.69 -9.61
CA ALA A 26 -13.45 4.86 -10.90
C ALA A 26 -12.09 4.15 -10.98
N LEU A 27 -11.51 3.76 -9.84
CA LEU A 27 -10.21 3.11 -9.75
C LEU A 27 -10.31 1.61 -9.42
N LYS A 28 -11.50 1.08 -9.12
CA LYS A 28 -11.68 -0.33 -8.70
C LYS A 28 -11.11 -1.32 -9.72
N ASP A 29 -11.31 -1.02 -11.01
CA ASP A 29 -10.86 -1.84 -12.14
C ASP A 29 -9.65 -1.24 -12.88
N ALA A 30 -9.03 -0.20 -12.32
CA ALA A 30 -7.86 0.42 -12.92
C ALA A 30 -6.66 -0.54 -12.91
N ASP A 31 -5.89 -0.52 -13.99
CA ASP A 31 -4.66 -1.28 -14.10
C ASP A 31 -3.59 -0.79 -13.09
N PRO A 32 -2.59 -1.62 -12.76
CA PRO A 32 -1.54 -1.27 -11.81
C PRO A 32 -0.84 0.07 -12.10
N GLN A 33 -0.56 0.38 -13.37
CA GLN A 33 0.13 1.59 -13.78
C GLN A 33 -0.74 2.83 -13.56
N THR A 34 -2.04 2.73 -13.87
CA THR A 34 -3.01 3.80 -13.59
C THR A 34 -3.11 4.07 -12.09
N LEU A 35 -3.19 3.03 -11.25
CA LEU A 35 -3.23 3.18 -9.79
C LEU A 35 -1.96 3.86 -9.26
N MET A 36 -0.78 3.43 -9.72
CA MET A 36 0.48 4.08 -9.35
C MET A 36 0.52 5.54 -9.80
N GLY A 37 0.12 5.85 -11.04
CA GLY A 37 0.12 7.21 -11.56
C GLY A 37 -0.78 8.16 -10.75
N VAL A 38 -2.03 7.73 -10.49
CA VAL A 38 -2.99 8.53 -9.71
C VAL A 38 -2.52 8.69 -8.26
N GLY A 39 -2.13 7.60 -7.60
CA GLY A 39 -1.65 7.65 -6.22
C GLY A 39 -0.43 8.55 -6.06
N PHE A 40 0.52 8.49 -7.01
CA PHE A 40 1.67 9.37 -7.05
C PHE A 40 1.29 10.84 -7.23
N GLY A 41 0.38 11.14 -8.17
CA GLY A 41 -0.11 12.50 -8.38
C GLY A 41 -0.80 13.09 -7.15
N MET A 42 -1.54 12.26 -6.40
CA MET A 42 -2.25 12.69 -5.18
C MET A 42 -1.32 13.01 -4.01
N MET A 43 -0.10 12.47 -3.97
CA MET A 43 0.85 12.78 -2.90
C MET A 43 1.46 14.18 -3.02
N ASN A 44 1.36 14.81 -4.20
CA ASN A 44 1.83 16.18 -4.46
C ASN A 44 3.23 16.48 -3.87
N LEU A 45 4.16 15.57 -4.13
CA LEU A 45 5.54 15.65 -3.67
C LEU A 45 6.30 16.80 -4.37
N THR A 46 7.26 17.44 -3.68
CA THR A 46 8.20 18.37 -4.33
C THR A 46 9.14 17.62 -5.29
N GLU A 47 9.90 18.33 -6.13
CA GLU A 47 10.82 17.66 -7.05
C GLU A 47 11.91 16.85 -6.31
N GLU A 48 12.39 17.36 -5.18
CA GLU A 48 13.34 16.66 -4.32
C GLU A 48 12.70 15.41 -3.70
N GLU A 49 11.49 15.54 -3.16
CA GLU A 49 10.74 14.40 -2.60
C GLU A 49 10.40 13.36 -3.66
N LYS A 50 10.07 13.78 -4.89
CA LYS A 50 9.83 12.87 -6.03
C LYS A 50 11.09 12.08 -6.38
N ALA A 51 12.25 12.73 -6.39
CA ALA A 51 13.52 12.06 -6.66
C ALA A 51 13.84 11.02 -5.58
N GLU A 52 13.67 11.39 -4.30
CA GLU A 52 13.86 10.47 -3.18
C GLU A 52 12.87 9.30 -3.20
N PHE A 53 11.58 9.61 -3.37
CA PHE A 53 10.53 8.60 -3.50
C PHE A 53 10.83 7.66 -4.66
N GLY A 54 11.21 8.19 -5.82
CA GLY A 54 11.62 7.41 -6.99
C GLY A 54 12.80 6.48 -6.70
N ALA A 55 13.79 6.92 -5.92
CA ALA A 55 14.91 6.08 -5.50
C ALA A 55 14.47 4.94 -4.57
N ILE A 56 13.57 5.22 -3.61
CA ILE A 56 12.99 4.21 -2.71
C ILE A 56 12.21 3.17 -3.52
N ILE A 57 11.34 3.60 -4.44
CA ILE A 57 10.56 2.70 -5.29
C ILE A 57 11.46 1.89 -6.24
N GLY A 58 12.48 2.53 -6.82
CA GLY A 58 13.46 1.85 -7.67
C GLY A 58 14.18 0.72 -6.94
N LYS A 59 14.61 0.97 -5.69
CA LYS A 59 15.21 -0.06 -4.83
C LYS A 59 14.21 -1.17 -4.50
N PHE A 60 12.99 -0.83 -4.10
CA PHE A 60 11.93 -1.80 -3.83
C PHE A 60 11.68 -2.72 -5.04
N ASN A 61 11.53 -2.15 -6.24
CA ASN A 61 11.25 -2.92 -7.46
C ASN A 61 12.39 -3.89 -7.79
N LYS A 62 13.63 -3.44 -7.69
CA LYS A 62 14.82 -4.26 -7.93
C LYS A 62 14.91 -5.42 -6.94
N ASP A 63 14.79 -5.12 -5.65
CA ASP A 63 14.91 -6.11 -4.58
C ASP A 63 13.77 -7.14 -4.64
N THR A 64 12.53 -6.66 -4.83
CA THR A 64 11.33 -7.50 -4.96
C THR A 64 11.39 -8.39 -6.19
N GLY A 65 11.65 -7.81 -7.37
CA GLY A 65 11.73 -8.54 -8.63
C GLY A 65 12.79 -9.64 -8.58
N THR A 66 13.96 -9.35 -8.01
CA THR A 66 15.05 -10.34 -7.86
C THR A 66 14.65 -11.50 -6.96
N ARG A 67 14.03 -11.20 -5.80
CA ARG A 67 13.58 -12.24 -4.85
C ARG A 67 12.46 -13.10 -5.45
N ILE A 68 11.48 -12.50 -6.11
CA ILE A 68 10.38 -13.22 -6.78
C ILE A 68 10.93 -14.13 -7.89
N ALA A 69 11.81 -13.62 -8.75
CA ALA A 69 12.43 -14.42 -9.81
C ALA A 69 13.19 -15.62 -9.24
N LYS A 70 13.88 -15.46 -8.10
CA LYS A 70 14.54 -16.58 -7.40
C LYS A 70 13.53 -17.61 -6.89
N GLU A 71 12.40 -17.19 -6.36
CA GLU A 71 11.35 -18.12 -5.90
C GLU A 71 10.68 -18.88 -7.05
N LEU A 72 10.43 -18.21 -8.18
CA LEU A 72 9.87 -18.83 -9.39
C LEU A 72 10.83 -19.87 -10.00
N LYS A 73 12.14 -19.59 -10.01
CA LYS A 73 13.17 -20.54 -10.51
C LYS A 73 13.20 -21.87 -9.76
N LYS A 74 12.76 -21.91 -8.50
CA LYS A 74 12.74 -23.14 -7.69
C LYS A 74 11.68 -24.16 -8.14
N LYS A 75 10.76 -23.79 -9.05
CA LYS A 75 9.69 -24.65 -9.60
C LYS A 75 8.92 -25.49 -8.55
N ALA A 76 8.79 -24.98 -7.34
CA ALA A 76 8.15 -25.71 -6.24
C ALA A 76 6.69 -25.27 -6.06
N ALA A 77 5.84 -26.21 -5.66
CA ALA A 77 4.39 -26.00 -5.50
C ALA A 77 4.04 -24.87 -4.50
N ASP A 78 4.92 -24.60 -3.54
CA ASP A 78 4.76 -23.56 -2.52
C ASP A 78 5.33 -22.19 -2.94
N ALA A 79 5.80 -22.03 -4.17
CA ALA A 79 6.29 -20.75 -4.70
C ALA A 79 5.30 -19.59 -4.51
N PRO A 80 3.97 -19.73 -4.72
CA PRO A 80 3.02 -18.65 -4.46
C PRO A 80 3.01 -18.19 -2.99
N ARG A 81 3.14 -19.12 -2.04
CA ARG A 81 3.20 -18.78 -0.61
C ARG A 81 4.48 -18.01 -0.27
N ARG A 82 5.62 -18.44 -0.83
CA ARG A 82 6.91 -17.76 -0.61
C ARG A 82 6.95 -16.38 -1.25
N ILE A 83 6.40 -16.22 -2.46
CA ILE A 83 6.25 -14.92 -3.13
C ILE A 83 5.40 -13.97 -2.28
N ARG A 84 4.26 -14.43 -1.74
CA ARG A 84 3.46 -13.62 -0.82
C ARG A 84 4.23 -13.20 0.43
N LYS A 85 5.07 -14.07 1.00
CA LYS A 85 5.92 -13.73 2.14
C LYS A 85 6.98 -12.68 1.77
N VAL A 86 7.62 -12.82 0.61
CA VAL A 86 8.57 -11.81 0.10
C VAL A 86 7.88 -10.46 -0.06
N LEU A 87 6.70 -10.44 -0.68
CA LEU A 87 5.94 -9.21 -0.87
C LEU A 87 5.57 -8.55 0.45
N LYS A 88 5.04 -9.32 1.40
CA LYS A 88 4.68 -8.80 2.73
C LYS A 88 5.87 -8.07 3.37
N ASN A 89 7.02 -8.74 3.49
CA ASN A 89 8.20 -8.18 4.13
C ASN A 89 8.71 -6.94 3.38
N ASN A 90 8.78 -7.00 2.04
CA ASN A 90 9.27 -5.86 1.27
C ASN A 90 8.31 -4.65 1.34
N PHE A 91 7.00 -4.89 1.49
CA PHE A 91 6.04 -3.81 1.69
C PHE A 91 6.12 -3.18 3.08
N GLU A 92 6.48 -3.96 4.12
CA GLU A 92 6.79 -3.43 5.45
C GLU A 92 8.05 -2.53 5.38
N ASP A 93 9.11 -3.01 4.71
CA ASP A 93 10.33 -2.22 4.48
C ASP A 93 10.04 -0.93 3.67
N LEU A 94 9.11 -1.01 2.70
CA LEU A 94 8.69 0.14 1.91
C LEU A 94 7.91 1.16 2.75
N ASP A 95 7.00 0.71 3.61
CA ASP A 95 6.25 1.59 4.51
C ASP A 95 7.21 2.36 5.43
N GLU A 96 8.20 1.67 6.00
CA GLU A 96 9.22 2.30 6.84
C GLU A 96 10.05 3.32 6.06
N ALA A 97 10.56 2.94 4.89
CA ALA A 97 11.41 3.80 4.06
C ALA A 97 10.69 5.05 3.53
N THR A 98 9.37 5.00 3.38
CA THR A 98 8.55 6.13 2.89
C THR A 98 7.89 6.93 4.02
N SER A 99 8.07 6.52 5.28
CA SER A 99 7.33 7.07 6.43
C SER A 99 7.50 8.58 6.63
N HIS A 100 8.65 9.16 6.29
CA HIS A 100 8.89 10.60 6.36
C HIS A 100 8.32 11.38 5.17
N LEU A 101 8.09 10.73 4.03
CA LEU A 101 7.48 11.34 2.84
C LEU A 101 5.95 11.25 2.86
N VAL A 102 5.41 10.20 3.50
CA VAL A 102 3.97 9.89 3.55
C VAL A 102 3.36 10.43 4.84
N THR A 103 3.13 11.73 4.84
CA THR A 103 2.35 12.43 5.87
C THR A 103 0.86 12.03 5.84
N ALA A 104 0.10 12.43 6.86
CA ALA A 104 -1.32 12.07 6.98
C ALA A 104 -2.16 12.51 5.77
N ASP A 105 -1.89 13.69 5.20
CA ASP A 105 -2.53 14.23 4.01
C ASP A 105 -2.18 13.49 2.72
N ARG A 106 -0.99 12.87 2.65
CA ARG A 106 -0.50 12.10 1.50
C ARG A 106 -0.88 10.63 1.56
N ARG A 107 -1.35 10.16 2.72
CA ARG A 107 -1.62 8.74 3.00
C ARG A 107 -2.55 8.09 1.98
N ASN A 108 -3.59 8.80 1.54
CA ASN A 108 -4.54 8.27 0.55
C ASN A 108 -3.86 8.01 -0.80
N GLY A 109 -3.07 8.97 -1.29
CA GLY A 109 -2.31 8.80 -2.53
C GLY A 109 -1.32 7.64 -2.42
N TYR A 110 -0.65 7.53 -1.28
CA TYR A 110 0.27 6.42 -1.02
C TYR A 110 -0.42 5.05 -1.02
N LEU A 111 -1.60 4.92 -0.39
CA LEU A 111 -2.33 3.65 -0.36
C LEU A 111 -2.79 3.21 -1.76
N ILE A 112 -3.27 4.15 -2.59
CA ILE A 112 -3.63 3.88 -3.99
C ILE A 112 -2.40 3.44 -4.79
N PHE A 113 -1.28 4.16 -4.62
CA PHE A 113 -0.01 3.83 -5.25
C PHE A 113 0.47 2.42 -4.85
N LYS A 114 0.46 2.12 -3.54
CA LYS A 114 0.88 0.84 -2.97
C LYS A 114 0.01 -0.31 -3.47
N LYS A 115 -1.30 -0.08 -3.65
CA LYS A 115 -2.19 -1.06 -4.29
C LYS A 115 -1.73 -1.37 -5.72
N GLY A 116 -1.45 -0.35 -6.52
CA GLY A 116 -0.92 -0.55 -7.88
C GLY A 116 0.39 -1.36 -7.88
N LEU A 117 1.33 -1.03 -6.99
CA LEU A 117 2.54 -1.85 -6.81
C LEU A 117 2.23 -3.30 -6.41
N ALA A 118 1.30 -3.52 -5.48
CA ALA A 118 0.94 -4.86 -5.03
C ALA A 118 0.33 -5.70 -6.16
N ASP A 119 -0.51 -5.09 -6.99
CA ASP A 119 -1.15 -5.74 -8.13
C ASP A 119 -0.14 -6.08 -9.23
N GLN A 120 0.91 -5.25 -9.42
CA GLN A 120 2.00 -5.53 -10.37
C GLN A 120 2.76 -6.83 -10.04
N PHE A 121 2.97 -7.13 -8.76
CA PHE A 121 3.75 -8.30 -8.34
C PHE A 121 2.91 -9.51 -7.91
N SER A 122 1.60 -9.32 -7.73
CA SER A 122 0.72 -10.40 -7.31
C SER A 122 0.54 -11.40 -8.45
N PRO A 123 0.77 -12.71 -8.21
CA PRO A 123 0.42 -13.71 -9.20
C PRO A 123 -1.09 -13.66 -9.47
N PRO A 124 -1.55 -13.85 -10.71
CA PRO A 124 -2.97 -13.80 -11.04
C PRO A 124 -3.74 -14.77 -10.13
N LYS A 125 -4.86 -14.29 -9.57
CA LYS A 125 -5.78 -15.16 -8.81
C LYS A 125 -6.25 -16.26 -9.77
N ARG A 126 -5.94 -17.51 -9.43
CA ARG A 126 -6.44 -18.69 -10.14
C ARG A 126 -7.90 -18.93 -9.79
#